data_AF-A0ABD7DJH5-F1
#
_entry.id   AF-A0ABD7DJH5-F1
#
_cell.length_a   1.000
_cell.length_b   1.000
_cell.length_c   1.000
_cell.angle_alpha   90.00
_cell.angle_beta   90.00
_cell.angle_gamma   90.00
#
_symmetry.space_group_name_H-M   'P 1'
#
loop_
_entity.id
_entity.type
_entity.pdbx_description
1 polymer ?
#
loop_
_entity_poly.entity_id
_entity_poly.type
_entity_poly.pdbx_seq_one_letter_code
_entity_poly.pdbx_strand_id
1 'polypeptide(L)'
;MNEHIQQMINWIESNLKKRFSLDELSRYMGYSPYYCSFKFHQVTGFSIRRYILLRRLYLSTEDLKNGRKIIEVALDYDYSSQEAYSRSFKNVFGMNPREYQLNKMPIQSFVKLNLNKEGAFNMNISRKIEVEQLRNRKSELFDKEVLNILNGQVMYEEFKNEKLMGDSDYAPFNEAMCVNSATTQVFNEEFIKTRAKGHNSSVESYIKKVIDPLDNLFTKKYKCIVLWFGEDMFCQMNLLTILSHLEQSAYEGKVYLNSFREDEFKVNQIELELGNYSSIYNEVLVNHKKTSHKVPPVMYQAIDLFLEMLTEDNAVMKFISKNKDLSTRELLIKLFYLFPTIGYGDTQYIELINKIKKKATPKI
;
A
#
# COMPACT_ATOMS: atom_id res chain seq x y z
N MET A 1 28.27 -8.11 0.33
CA MET A 1 27.30 -9.04 0.97
C MET A 1 25.94 -9.07 0.25
N ASN A 2 25.43 -7.97 -0.30
CA ASN A 2 24.16 -7.95 -1.05
C ASN A 2 24.23 -8.58 -2.45
N GLU A 3 25.41 -8.67 -3.07
CA GLU A 3 25.54 -9.17 -4.45
C GLU A 3 25.09 -10.61 -4.63
N HIS A 4 25.43 -11.53 -3.72
CA HIS A 4 24.98 -12.94 -3.82
C HIS A 4 23.45 -13.06 -3.66
N ILE A 5 22.84 -12.22 -2.82
CA ILE A 5 21.37 -12.21 -2.71
C ILE A 5 20.75 -11.60 -3.95
N GLN A 6 21.34 -10.55 -4.52
CA GLN A 6 20.87 -9.99 -5.78
C GLN A 6 21.01 -11.00 -6.92
N GLN A 7 22.08 -11.80 -6.96
CA GLN A 7 22.24 -12.91 -7.89
C GLN A 7 21.14 -13.97 -7.69
N MET A 8 20.83 -14.35 -6.44
CA MET A 8 19.68 -15.23 -6.16
C MET A 8 18.37 -14.65 -6.69
N ILE A 9 18.09 -13.37 -6.42
CA ILE A 9 16.88 -12.70 -6.91
C ILE A 9 16.85 -12.72 -8.45
N ASN A 10 17.95 -12.33 -9.10
CA ASN A 10 18.04 -12.32 -10.56
C ASN A 10 17.82 -13.71 -11.18
N TRP A 11 18.37 -14.75 -10.56
CA TRP A 11 18.17 -16.11 -11.01
C TRP A 11 16.71 -16.54 -10.83
N ILE A 12 16.10 -16.26 -9.67
CA ILE A 12 14.67 -16.55 -9.42
C ILE A 12 13.79 -15.85 -10.46
N GLU A 13 14.01 -14.55 -10.69
CA GLU A 13 13.26 -13.74 -11.67
C GLU A 13 13.34 -14.32 -13.08
N SER A 14 14.52 -14.78 -13.49
CA SER A 14 14.75 -15.39 -14.81
C SER A 14 14.07 -16.76 -14.97
N ASN A 15 13.65 -17.38 -13.87
CA ASN A 15 13.02 -18.69 -13.84
C ASN A 15 11.55 -18.66 -13.34
N LEU A 16 10.92 -17.48 -13.17
CA LEU A 16 9.56 -17.39 -12.62
C LEU A 16 8.50 -18.12 -13.46
N LYS A 17 8.67 -18.23 -14.77
CA LYS A 17 7.75 -18.95 -15.68
C LYS A 17 8.05 -20.45 -15.83
N LYS A 18 9.02 -20.96 -15.07
CA LYS A 18 9.45 -22.37 -15.12
C LYS A 18 9.38 -22.97 -13.73
N ARG A 19 9.16 -24.28 -13.68
CA ARG A 19 9.34 -25.03 -12.44
C ARG A 19 10.82 -25.12 -12.12
N PHE A 20 11.20 -24.72 -10.91
CA PHE A 20 12.53 -24.97 -10.38
C PHE A 20 12.49 -25.38 -8.92
N SER A 21 13.48 -26.16 -8.48
CA SER A 21 13.66 -26.57 -7.09
C SER A 21 14.63 -25.66 -6.34
N LEU A 22 14.57 -25.73 -5.01
CA LEU A 22 15.57 -25.04 -4.18
C LEU A 22 16.98 -25.61 -4.41
N ASP A 23 17.10 -26.90 -4.76
CA ASP A 23 18.38 -27.53 -5.12
C ASP A 23 18.96 -27.02 -6.44
N GLU A 24 18.12 -26.62 -7.40
CA GLU A 24 18.58 -25.97 -8.63
C GLU A 24 19.15 -24.59 -8.34
N LEU A 25 18.44 -23.78 -7.55
CA LEU A 25 18.94 -22.48 -7.10
C LEU A 25 20.24 -22.64 -6.30
N SER A 26 20.29 -23.59 -5.39
CA SER A 26 21.45 -23.78 -4.50
C SER A 26 22.69 -24.23 -5.27
N ARG A 27 22.52 -25.13 -6.24
CA ARG A 27 23.60 -25.54 -7.17
C ARG A 27 24.11 -24.36 -7.99
N TYR A 28 23.22 -23.52 -8.52
CA TYR A 28 23.62 -22.30 -9.23
C TYR A 28 24.42 -21.34 -8.34
N MET A 29 23.99 -21.19 -7.08
CA MET A 29 24.64 -20.29 -6.13
C MET A 29 25.92 -20.85 -5.50
N GLY A 30 26.18 -22.16 -5.62
CA GLY A 30 27.30 -22.82 -4.94
C GLY A 30 27.13 -22.94 -3.42
N TYR A 31 25.90 -22.91 -2.91
CA TYR A 31 25.58 -23.01 -1.47
C TYR A 31 24.61 -24.15 -1.18
N SER A 32 24.43 -24.49 0.10
CA SER A 32 23.40 -25.45 0.50
C SER A 32 21.99 -24.86 0.35
N PRO A 33 20.95 -25.68 0.09
CA PRO A 33 19.56 -25.25 0.07
C PRO A 33 19.14 -24.47 1.32
N TYR A 34 19.56 -24.95 2.50
CA TYR A 34 19.32 -24.27 3.77
C TYR A 34 19.93 -22.87 3.80
N TYR A 35 21.21 -22.73 3.39
CA TYR A 35 21.88 -21.43 3.40
C TYR A 35 21.20 -20.44 2.45
N CYS A 36 20.83 -20.85 1.23
CA CYS A 36 20.09 -20.02 0.29
C CYS A 36 18.76 -19.53 0.89
N SER A 37 17.95 -20.44 1.44
CA SER A 37 16.65 -20.10 2.04
C SER A 37 16.82 -19.17 3.25
N PHE A 38 17.74 -19.51 4.15
CA PHE A 38 18.02 -18.74 5.35
C PHE A 38 18.51 -17.33 5.00
N LYS A 39 19.51 -17.21 4.12
CA LYS A 39 20.07 -15.91 3.73
C LYS A 39 19.10 -15.05 2.94
N PHE A 40 18.35 -15.65 2.01
CA PHE A 40 17.31 -14.93 1.28
C PHE A 40 16.27 -14.35 2.25
N HIS A 41 15.78 -15.16 3.19
CA HIS A 41 14.82 -14.69 4.18
C HIS A 41 15.41 -13.66 5.16
N GLN A 42 16.65 -13.86 5.59
CA GLN A 42 17.36 -12.92 6.46
C GLN A 42 17.47 -11.53 5.82
N VAL A 43 17.77 -11.46 4.52
CA VAL A 43 18.04 -10.20 3.83
C VAL A 43 16.76 -9.56 3.27
N THR A 44 15.85 -10.35 2.72
CA THR A 44 14.65 -9.82 2.04
C THR A 44 13.41 -9.72 2.93
N GLY A 45 13.39 -10.41 4.07
CA GLY A 45 12.19 -10.58 4.89
C GLY A 45 11.20 -11.63 4.36
N PHE A 46 11.33 -12.09 3.11
CA PHE A 46 10.44 -13.06 2.49
C PHE A 46 11.05 -14.46 2.46
N SER A 47 10.22 -15.50 2.59
CA SER A 47 10.66 -16.82 2.13
C SER A 47 10.74 -16.83 0.60
N ILE A 48 11.66 -17.61 0.04
CA ILE A 48 11.79 -17.77 -1.43
C ILE A 48 10.44 -18.17 -2.05
N ARG A 49 9.71 -19.09 -1.42
CA ARG A 49 8.38 -19.53 -1.87
C ARG A 49 7.37 -18.39 -1.90
N ARG A 50 7.32 -17.55 -0.86
CA ARG A 50 6.39 -16.41 -0.80
C ARG A 50 6.76 -15.36 -1.85
N TYR A 51 8.05 -15.10 -2.04
CA TYR A 51 8.53 -14.19 -3.08
C TYR A 51 8.11 -14.66 -4.48
N ILE A 52 8.38 -15.92 -4.84
CA ILE A 52 7.99 -16.52 -6.12
C ILE A 52 6.48 -16.42 -6.33
N LEU A 53 5.70 -16.79 -5.31
CA LEU A 53 4.23 -16.73 -5.35
C LEU A 53 3.74 -15.32 -5.70
N LEU A 54 4.19 -14.30 -4.97
CA LEU A 54 3.76 -12.92 -5.18
C LEU A 54 4.22 -12.38 -6.53
N ARG A 55 5.46 -12.68 -6.95
CA ARG A 55 6.00 -12.24 -8.25
C ARG A 55 5.27 -12.89 -9.42
N ARG A 56 5.02 -14.21 -9.39
CA ARG A 56 4.27 -14.92 -10.44
C ARG A 56 2.87 -14.36 -10.58
N LEU A 57 2.14 -14.23 -9.46
CA LEU A 57 0.79 -13.68 -9.46
C LEU A 57 0.75 -12.24 -9.96
N TYR A 58 1.64 -11.37 -9.47
CA TYR A 58 1.70 -9.98 -9.91
C TYR A 58 2.03 -9.88 -11.41
N LEU A 59 3.05 -10.59 -11.91
CA LEU A 59 3.38 -10.59 -13.34
C LEU A 59 2.24 -11.13 -14.20
N SER A 60 1.51 -12.14 -13.73
CA SER A 60 0.36 -12.71 -14.46
C SER A 60 -0.78 -11.71 -14.66
N THR A 61 -0.85 -10.65 -13.86
CA THR A 61 -1.91 -9.64 -13.97
C THR A 61 -1.85 -8.87 -15.29
N GLU A 62 -0.66 -8.67 -15.86
CA GLU A 62 -0.49 -8.02 -17.15
C GLU A 62 -1.05 -8.89 -18.28
N ASP A 63 -0.77 -10.19 -18.25
CA ASP A 63 -1.35 -11.17 -19.19
C ASP A 63 -2.89 -11.24 -19.06
N LEU A 64 -3.42 -11.15 -17.83
CA LEU A 64 -4.87 -11.06 -17.61
C LEU A 64 -5.47 -9.77 -18.18
N LYS A 65 -4.85 -8.61 -17.96
CA LYS A 65 -5.29 -7.31 -18.50
C LYS A 65 -5.35 -7.31 -20.03
N ASN A 66 -4.44 -8.05 -20.66
CA ASN A 66 -4.36 -8.24 -22.10
C ASN A 66 -5.36 -9.27 -22.64
N GLY A 67 -6.25 -9.80 -21.81
CA GLY A 67 -7.34 -10.67 -22.27
C GLY A 67 -6.94 -12.13 -22.48
N ARG A 68 -5.75 -12.56 -22.05
CA ARG A 68 -5.32 -13.96 -22.22
C ARG A 68 -6.24 -14.92 -21.45
N LYS A 69 -6.37 -16.16 -21.96
CA LYS A 69 -7.18 -17.19 -21.32
C LYS A 69 -6.56 -17.57 -19.97
N ILE A 70 -7.39 -17.64 -18.93
CA ILE A 70 -6.94 -17.87 -17.55
C ILE A 70 -6.16 -19.19 -17.43
N ILE A 71 -6.58 -20.26 -18.11
CA ILE A 71 -5.85 -21.54 -18.12
C ILE A 71 -4.45 -21.41 -18.72
N GLU A 72 -4.27 -20.66 -19.81
CA GLU A 72 -2.95 -20.45 -20.42
C GLU A 72 -2.04 -19.65 -19.48
N VAL A 73 -2.59 -18.59 -18.87
CA VAL A 73 -1.87 -17.82 -17.85
C VAL A 73 -1.48 -18.71 -16.65
N ALA A 74 -2.39 -19.56 -16.17
CA ALA A 74 -2.07 -20.48 -15.08
C ALA A 74 -0.88 -21.39 -15.42
N LEU A 75 -0.89 -22.00 -16.61
CA LEU A 75 0.18 -22.90 -17.06
C LEU A 75 1.51 -22.16 -17.27
N ASP A 76 1.49 -20.97 -17.86
CA ASP A 76 2.70 -20.15 -18.09
C ASP A 76 3.39 -19.70 -16.80
N TYR A 77 2.62 -19.60 -15.70
CA TYR A 77 3.14 -19.26 -14.37
C TYR A 77 3.27 -20.49 -13.46
N ASP A 78 3.40 -21.68 -14.05
CA ASP A 78 3.73 -22.94 -13.37
C ASP A 78 2.70 -23.32 -12.29
N TYR A 79 1.42 -23.14 -12.61
CA TYR A 79 0.30 -23.73 -11.87
C TYR A 79 -0.17 -25.00 -12.56
N SER A 80 -0.48 -26.02 -11.77
CA SER A 80 -0.94 -27.33 -12.28
C SER A 80 -2.35 -27.30 -12.87
N SER A 81 -3.17 -26.30 -12.53
CA SER A 81 -4.52 -26.12 -13.06
C SER A 81 -5.01 -24.67 -12.90
N GLN A 82 -6.06 -24.32 -13.64
CA GLN A 82 -6.73 -23.02 -13.54
C GLN A 82 -7.32 -22.78 -12.15
N GLU A 83 -7.82 -23.82 -11.49
CA GLU A 83 -8.43 -23.74 -10.15
C GLU A 83 -7.37 -23.44 -9.09
N ALA A 84 -6.20 -24.09 -9.18
CA ALA A 84 -5.08 -23.83 -8.28
C ALA A 84 -4.61 -22.37 -8.41
N TYR A 85 -4.47 -21.88 -9.65
CA TYR A 85 -4.16 -20.48 -9.92
C TYR A 85 -5.24 -19.54 -9.38
N SER A 86 -6.51 -19.80 -9.69
CA SER A 86 -7.62 -18.93 -9.28
C SER A 86 -7.76 -18.83 -7.76
N ARG A 87 -7.55 -19.94 -7.04
CA ARG A 87 -7.53 -19.95 -5.58
C ARG A 87 -6.36 -19.12 -5.04
N SER A 88 -5.17 -19.31 -5.59
CA SER A 88 -3.98 -18.56 -5.22
C SER A 88 -4.13 -17.07 -5.48
N PHE A 89 -4.68 -16.69 -6.63
CA PHE A 89 -4.95 -15.32 -7.04
C PHE A 89 -5.97 -14.67 -6.12
N LYS A 90 -7.10 -15.34 -5.84
CA LYS A 90 -8.12 -14.86 -4.90
C LYS A 90 -7.58 -14.68 -3.49
N ASN A 91 -6.73 -15.60 -3.01
CA ASN A 91 -6.14 -15.48 -1.68
C ASN A 91 -5.22 -14.26 -1.55
N VAL A 92 -4.51 -13.90 -2.62
CA VAL A 92 -3.55 -12.77 -2.61
C VAL A 92 -4.23 -11.44 -2.91
N PHE A 93 -5.15 -11.39 -3.88
CA PHE A 93 -5.76 -10.14 -4.35
C PHE A 93 -7.20 -9.94 -3.88
N GLY A 94 -7.78 -10.89 -3.16
CA GLY A 94 -9.17 -10.80 -2.67
C GLY A 94 -10.24 -10.98 -3.75
N MET A 95 -9.87 -11.09 -5.02
CA MET A 95 -10.78 -11.23 -6.16
C MET A 95 -10.35 -12.37 -7.08
N ASN A 96 -11.25 -12.91 -7.89
CA ASN A 96 -10.86 -13.96 -8.85
C ASN A 96 -10.24 -13.38 -10.14
N PRO A 97 -9.44 -14.17 -10.91
CA PRO A 97 -8.78 -13.68 -12.11
C PRO A 97 -9.73 -13.15 -13.19
N ARG A 98 -10.93 -13.73 -13.31
CA ARG A 98 -11.92 -13.31 -14.32
C ARG A 98 -12.50 -11.94 -14.00
N GLU A 99 -12.87 -11.71 -12.74
CA GLU A 99 -13.29 -10.40 -12.25
C GLU A 99 -12.19 -9.36 -12.48
N TYR A 100 -10.93 -9.73 -12.23
CA TYR A 100 -9.79 -8.82 -12.45
C TYR A 100 -9.65 -8.44 -13.92
N GLN A 101 -9.74 -9.42 -14.83
CA GLN A 101 -9.67 -9.20 -16.27
C GLN A 101 -10.79 -8.29 -16.79
N LEU A 102 -12.02 -8.42 -16.24
CA LEU A 102 -13.16 -7.60 -16.65
C LEU A 102 -13.08 -6.17 -16.13
N ASN A 103 -12.71 -6.00 -14.86
CA ASN A 103 -12.81 -4.71 -14.18
C ASN A 103 -11.50 -3.92 -14.10
N LYS A 104 -10.35 -4.58 -14.35
CA LYS A 104 -9.00 -3.99 -14.30
C LYS A 104 -8.72 -3.20 -13.02
N MET A 105 -9.25 -3.69 -11.90
CA MET A 105 -9.17 -3.06 -10.59
C MET A 105 -7.72 -2.84 -10.15
N PRO A 106 -7.42 -1.77 -9.39
CA PRO A 106 -6.10 -1.55 -8.83
C PRO A 106 -5.74 -2.65 -7.84
N ILE A 107 -4.47 -3.06 -7.88
CA ILE A 107 -3.86 -4.05 -6.99
C ILE A 107 -2.56 -3.45 -6.45
N GLN A 108 -2.12 -3.91 -5.29
CA GLN A 108 -0.82 -3.53 -4.77
C GLN A 108 0.30 -4.11 -5.63
N SER A 109 1.17 -3.22 -6.11
CA SER A 109 2.34 -3.60 -6.89
C SER A 109 3.33 -4.44 -6.10
N PHE A 110 3.84 -5.52 -6.71
CA PHE A 110 4.91 -6.32 -6.13
C PHE A 110 6.08 -6.44 -7.11
N VAL A 111 6.92 -5.40 -7.16
CA VAL A 111 8.06 -5.31 -8.09
C VAL A 111 9.24 -6.20 -7.70
N LYS A 112 10.12 -6.44 -8.67
CA LYS A 112 11.38 -7.16 -8.45
C LYS A 112 12.21 -6.45 -7.38
N LEU A 113 12.75 -7.22 -6.44
CA LEU A 113 13.74 -6.70 -5.50
C LEU A 113 15.09 -6.46 -6.23
N ASN A 114 15.58 -5.23 -6.16
CA ASN A 114 16.92 -4.76 -6.50
C ASN A 114 17.69 -4.16 -5.29
N LEU A 115 18.43 -5.01 -4.57
CA LEU A 115 19.29 -4.67 -3.43
C LEU A 115 20.51 -3.79 -3.79
N ASN A 116 20.74 -3.53 -5.07
CA ASN A 116 21.88 -2.75 -5.58
C ASN A 116 21.48 -1.32 -6.00
N LYS A 117 20.21 -0.95 -5.90
CA LYS A 117 19.78 0.43 -6.17
C LYS A 117 20.15 1.31 -4.97
N GLU A 118 21.29 1.99 -5.06
CA GLU A 118 21.57 3.20 -4.30
C GLU A 118 21.04 4.38 -5.11
N GLY A 119 20.01 5.08 -4.65
CA GLY A 119 19.64 6.33 -5.32
C GLY A 119 18.24 6.84 -5.08
N ALA A 120 18.22 8.03 -4.50
CA ALA A 120 17.17 9.03 -4.42
C ALA A 120 16.11 8.95 -5.54
N PHE A 121 14.86 9.06 -5.08
CA PHE A 121 13.67 9.21 -5.89
C PHE A 121 13.73 10.47 -6.78
N ASN A 122 14.19 10.33 -8.03
CA ASN A 122 13.92 11.32 -9.08
C ASN A 122 12.51 11.05 -9.66
N MET A 123 11.46 11.46 -8.93
CA MET A 123 10.04 11.16 -9.24
C MET A 123 9.24 12.32 -9.87
N ASN A 124 9.72 13.56 -9.81
CA ASN A 124 8.84 14.73 -9.97
C ASN A 124 8.26 14.90 -11.39
N ILE A 125 9.06 14.67 -12.44
CA ILE A 125 8.62 14.91 -13.84
C ILE A 125 7.54 13.91 -14.30
N SER A 126 7.66 12.63 -13.94
CA SER A 126 6.71 11.59 -14.36
C SER A 126 5.31 11.81 -13.78
N ARG A 127 5.24 12.32 -12.54
CA ARG A 127 3.97 12.61 -11.84
C ARG A 127 3.16 13.66 -12.59
N LYS A 128 3.79 14.79 -12.89
CA LYS A 128 3.16 15.90 -13.61
C LYS A 128 2.56 15.45 -14.94
N ILE A 129 3.33 14.72 -15.74
CA ILE A 129 2.90 14.23 -17.06
C ILE A 129 1.66 13.34 -16.93
N GLU A 130 1.65 12.40 -15.98
CA GLU A 130 0.52 11.48 -15.78
C GLU A 130 -0.76 12.21 -15.34
N VAL A 131 -0.64 13.18 -14.42
CA VAL A 131 -1.79 13.98 -13.96
C VAL A 131 -2.33 14.86 -15.09
N GLU A 132 -1.45 15.49 -15.88
CA GLU A 132 -1.86 16.27 -17.06
C GLU A 132 -2.55 15.40 -18.11
N GLN A 133 -2.04 14.18 -18.37
CA GLN A 133 -2.67 13.22 -19.26
C GLN A 133 -4.03 12.75 -18.74
N LEU A 134 -4.18 12.56 -17.43
CA LEU A 134 -5.47 12.24 -16.83
C LEU A 134 -6.45 13.39 -17.00
N ARG A 135 -6.03 14.62 -16.69
CA ARG A 135 -6.84 15.83 -16.84
C ARG A 135 -7.31 16.02 -18.28
N ASN A 136 -6.44 15.81 -19.27
CA ASN A 136 -6.80 15.92 -20.68
C ASN A 136 -7.83 14.87 -21.11
N ARG A 137 -7.79 13.66 -20.52
CA ARG A 137 -8.75 12.58 -20.82
C ARG A 137 -10.05 12.68 -20.03
N LYS A 138 -10.04 13.36 -18.88
CA LYS A 138 -11.09 13.37 -17.86
C LYS A 138 -11.27 14.77 -17.26
N SER A 139 -11.45 15.78 -18.11
CA SER A 139 -11.51 17.18 -17.68
C SER A 139 -12.65 17.44 -16.69
N GLU A 140 -13.73 16.65 -16.76
CA GLU A 140 -14.86 16.72 -15.84
C GLU A 140 -14.50 16.45 -14.37
N LEU A 141 -13.37 15.77 -14.11
CA LEU A 141 -12.89 15.47 -12.75
C LEU A 141 -12.00 16.58 -12.16
N PHE A 142 -11.85 17.70 -12.87
CA PHE A 142 -11.02 18.84 -12.46
C PHE A 142 -11.79 20.17 -12.53
N ASP A 143 -13.12 20.09 -12.49
CA ASP A 143 -14.04 21.24 -12.54
C ASP A 143 -14.42 21.72 -11.13
N LYS A 144 -15.10 22.87 -11.04
CA LYS A 144 -15.43 23.60 -9.79
C LYS A 144 -16.33 22.84 -8.82
N GLU A 145 -17.08 21.84 -9.30
CA GLU A 145 -17.96 21.01 -8.46
C GLU A 145 -17.27 19.71 -7.97
N VAL A 146 -15.95 19.64 -8.12
CA VAL A 146 -15.12 18.51 -7.71
C VAL A 146 -14.23 18.88 -6.52
N LEU A 147 -14.16 17.97 -5.55
CA LEU A 147 -13.16 18.00 -4.48
C LEU A 147 -12.14 16.89 -4.66
N ASN A 148 -10.86 17.23 -4.75
CA ASN A 148 -9.75 16.28 -4.78
C ASN A 148 -9.12 16.13 -3.38
N ILE A 149 -9.17 14.93 -2.80
CA ILE A 149 -8.51 14.64 -1.52
C ILE A 149 -7.19 13.91 -1.78
N LEU A 150 -6.09 14.52 -1.33
CA LEU A 150 -4.72 14.04 -1.52
C LEU A 150 -4.20 13.41 -0.23
N ASN A 151 -3.59 12.22 -0.32
CA ASN A 151 -3.01 11.59 0.85
C ASN A 151 -1.69 12.28 1.27
N GLY A 152 -1.78 13.17 2.25
CA GLY A 152 -0.63 13.85 2.87
C GLY A 152 -0.23 15.20 2.26
N GLN A 153 0.50 15.98 3.06
CA GLN A 153 0.87 17.36 2.75
C GLN A 153 1.84 17.48 1.58
N VAL A 154 2.79 16.55 1.45
CA VAL A 154 3.84 16.64 0.42
C VAL A 154 3.23 16.60 -0.98
N MET A 155 2.30 15.68 -1.22
CA MET A 155 1.57 15.57 -2.48
C MET A 155 0.72 16.81 -2.76
N TYR A 156 0.06 17.32 -1.72
CA TYR A 156 -0.71 18.57 -1.82
C TYR A 156 0.15 19.75 -2.25
N GLU A 157 1.31 19.97 -1.62
CA GLU A 157 2.20 21.07 -2.01
C GLU A 157 2.75 20.88 -3.43
N GLU A 158 3.11 19.66 -3.82
CA GLU A 158 3.54 19.33 -5.19
C GLU A 158 2.46 19.72 -6.21
N PHE A 159 1.23 19.27 -5.98
CA PHE A 159 0.12 19.50 -6.89
C PHE A 159 -0.31 20.97 -6.95
N LYS A 160 -0.23 21.67 -5.81
CA LYS A 160 -0.48 23.11 -5.70
C LYS A 160 0.56 23.91 -6.47
N ASN A 161 1.85 23.62 -6.28
CA ASN A 161 2.94 24.33 -6.92
C ASN A 161 2.89 24.17 -8.45
N GLU A 162 2.55 22.96 -8.92
CA GLU A 162 2.44 22.65 -10.35
C GLU A 162 1.05 22.96 -10.95
N LYS A 163 0.10 23.46 -10.14
CA LYS A 163 -1.28 23.80 -10.54
C LYS A 163 -1.99 22.65 -11.27
N LEU A 164 -1.85 21.42 -10.76
CA LEU A 164 -2.34 20.22 -11.42
C LEU A 164 -3.86 20.05 -11.34
N MET A 165 -4.51 20.68 -10.37
CA MET A 165 -5.92 20.48 -10.03
C MET A 165 -6.94 21.33 -10.83
N GLY A 166 -6.48 22.12 -11.80
CA GLY A 166 -7.38 22.94 -12.62
C GLY A 166 -8.22 23.89 -11.76
N ASP A 167 -9.54 23.88 -11.98
CA ASP A 167 -10.51 24.73 -11.27
C ASP A 167 -11.17 24.04 -10.06
N SER A 168 -10.79 22.79 -9.78
CA SER A 168 -11.34 22.02 -8.66
C SER A 168 -10.77 22.44 -7.30
N ASP A 169 -11.57 22.24 -6.25
CA ASP A 169 -11.08 22.33 -4.87
C ASP A 169 -10.23 21.10 -4.55
N TYR A 170 -9.22 21.27 -3.70
CA TYR A 170 -8.39 20.14 -3.25
C TYR A 170 -7.84 20.35 -1.83
N ALA A 171 -7.70 19.24 -1.11
CA ALA A 171 -7.32 19.24 0.30
C ALA A 171 -6.39 18.07 0.65
N PRO A 172 -5.40 18.25 1.53
CA PRO A 172 -4.60 17.16 2.06
C PRO A 172 -5.33 16.46 3.21
N PHE A 173 -5.29 15.13 3.23
CA PHE A 173 -5.62 14.34 4.42
C PHE A 173 -4.33 13.94 5.14
N ASN A 174 -4.06 14.56 6.30
CA ASN A 174 -2.79 14.51 7.02
C ASN A 174 -2.84 13.65 8.29
N GLU A 175 -3.40 12.44 8.18
CA GLU A 175 -3.53 11.50 9.29
C GLU A 175 -2.74 10.22 9.03
N ALA A 176 -2.35 9.52 10.10
CA ALA A 176 -1.70 8.23 10.07
C ALA A 176 -2.63 7.17 10.72
N MET A 177 -3.64 6.71 9.99
CA MET A 177 -4.66 5.79 10.52
C MET A 177 -4.13 4.40 10.87
N CYS A 178 -2.92 4.05 10.42
CA CYS A 178 -2.27 2.78 10.77
C CYS A 178 -1.72 2.74 12.21
N VAL A 179 -1.66 3.88 12.90
CA VAL A 179 -1.16 3.98 14.28
C VAL A 179 -2.22 4.59 15.17
N ASN A 180 -2.14 4.29 16.46
CA ASN A 180 -3.05 4.77 17.50
C ASN A 180 -4.51 4.31 17.33
N SER A 181 -5.28 4.35 18.41
CA SER A 181 -6.69 3.97 18.38
C SER A 181 -7.53 4.95 17.57
N ALA A 182 -8.62 4.46 16.99
CA ALA A 182 -9.65 5.25 16.34
C ALA A 182 -11.03 4.91 16.93
N THR A 183 -12.01 5.79 16.72
CA THR A 183 -13.39 5.60 17.18
C THR A 183 -14.33 5.40 15.99
N THR A 184 -15.54 4.91 16.25
CA THR A 184 -16.53 4.55 15.23
C THR A 184 -16.97 5.74 14.36
N GLN A 185 -17.25 6.89 14.99
CA GLN A 185 -17.70 8.10 14.30
C GLN A 185 -16.49 8.93 13.84
N VAL A 186 -16.29 9.03 12.53
CA VAL A 186 -15.11 9.68 11.96
C VAL A 186 -15.25 11.21 12.05
N PHE A 187 -14.20 11.88 12.51
CA PHE A 187 -14.10 13.33 12.67
C PHE A 187 -15.03 13.98 13.72
N ASN A 188 -15.73 13.20 14.54
CA ASN A 188 -16.44 13.78 15.68
C ASN A 188 -15.46 14.21 16.81
N GLU A 189 -15.98 14.88 17.83
CA GLU A 189 -15.16 15.39 18.95
C GLU A 189 -14.38 14.25 19.66
N GLU A 190 -14.99 13.09 19.82
CA GLU A 190 -14.36 11.92 20.45
C GLU A 190 -13.20 11.36 19.61
N PHE A 191 -13.40 11.27 18.29
CA PHE A 191 -12.36 10.89 17.34
C PHE A 191 -11.18 11.84 17.45
N ILE A 192 -11.43 13.14 17.34
CA ILE A 192 -10.40 14.18 17.43
C ILE A 192 -9.60 14.06 18.73
N LYS A 193 -10.28 13.93 19.88
CA LYS A 193 -9.61 13.76 21.19
C LYS A 193 -8.77 12.48 21.25
N THR A 194 -9.32 11.37 20.76
CA THR A 194 -8.63 10.06 20.76
C THR A 194 -7.38 10.10 19.89
N ARG A 195 -7.48 10.65 18.68
CA ARG A 195 -6.37 10.76 17.74
C ARG A 195 -5.31 11.75 18.23
N ALA A 196 -5.70 12.93 18.71
CA ALA A 196 -4.77 13.91 19.27
C ALA A 196 -3.95 13.32 20.42
N LYS A 197 -4.62 12.62 21.36
CA LYS A 197 -3.97 11.92 22.47
C LYS A 197 -3.00 10.85 21.97
N GLY A 198 -3.39 10.02 20.99
CA GLY A 198 -2.53 8.98 20.43
C GLY A 198 -1.25 9.51 19.81
N HIS A 199 -1.33 10.67 19.13
CA HIS A 199 -0.17 11.33 18.54
C HIS A 199 0.64 12.18 19.53
N ASN A 200 0.31 12.14 20.82
CA ASN A 200 0.90 13.02 21.84
C ASN A 200 0.84 14.52 21.45
N SER A 201 -0.26 14.93 20.84
CA SER A 201 -0.50 16.31 20.38
C SER A 201 -1.69 16.94 21.12
N SER A 202 -1.75 18.27 21.15
CA SER A 202 -2.93 18.98 21.63
C SER A 202 -4.08 18.82 20.64
N VAL A 203 -5.32 18.89 21.14
CA VAL A 203 -6.53 18.87 20.28
C VAL A 203 -6.49 20.00 19.26
N GLU A 204 -6.07 21.21 19.66
CA GLU A 204 -5.94 22.35 18.75
C GLU A 204 -4.92 22.11 17.64
N SER A 205 -3.75 21.57 17.97
CA SER A 205 -2.72 21.27 16.97
C SER A 205 -3.18 20.16 16.01
N TYR A 206 -3.91 19.18 16.53
CA TYR A 206 -4.50 18.12 15.70
C TYR A 206 -5.54 18.68 14.72
N ILE A 207 -6.46 19.52 15.20
CA ILE A 207 -7.48 20.19 14.38
C ILE A 207 -6.82 20.97 13.25
N LYS A 208 -5.84 21.83 13.57
CA LYS A 208 -5.09 22.62 12.57
C LYS A 208 -4.40 21.78 11.49
N LYS A 209 -3.94 20.58 11.86
CA LYS A 209 -3.19 19.71 10.95
C LYS A 209 -4.09 18.82 10.10
N VAL A 210 -5.18 18.31 10.67
CA VAL A 210 -5.99 17.24 10.07
C VAL A 210 -7.39 17.71 9.68
N ILE A 211 -8.04 18.50 10.51
CA ILE A 211 -9.46 18.88 10.35
C ILE A 211 -9.59 20.15 9.53
N ASP A 212 -8.88 21.23 9.89
CA ASP A 212 -8.96 22.52 9.18
C ASP A 212 -8.65 22.41 7.68
N PRO A 213 -7.65 21.62 7.22
CA PRO A 213 -7.42 21.47 5.78
C PRO A 213 -8.57 20.78 5.03
N LEU A 214 -9.40 20.01 5.73
CA LEU A 214 -10.57 19.33 5.19
C LEU A 214 -11.86 20.15 5.33
N ASP A 215 -11.83 21.42 5.75
CA ASP A 215 -13.04 22.24 5.95
C ASP A 215 -14.01 22.17 4.77
N ASN A 216 -13.48 22.28 3.55
CA ASN A 216 -14.22 22.13 2.30
C ASN A 216 -15.07 20.84 2.24
N LEU A 217 -14.56 19.71 2.73
CA LEU A 217 -15.27 18.41 2.76
C LEU A 217 -16.52 18.48 3.65
N PHE A 218 -16.48 19.28 4.72
CA PHE A 218 -17.56 19.38 5.69
C PHE A 218 -18.57 20.48 5.34
N THR A 219 -18.12 21.56 4.69
CA THR A 219 -18.91 22.79 4.52
C THR A 219 -19.55 22.93 3.13
N LYS A 220 -18.96 22.33 2.10
CA LYS A 220 -19.44 22.44 0.71
C LYS A 220 -20.07 21.14 0.23
N LYS A 221 -21.01 21.27 -0.71
CA LYS A 221 -21.61 20.12 -1.42
C LYS A 221 -20.95 19.96 -2.78
N TYR A 222 -20.25 18.85 -2.97
CA TYR A 222 -19.66 18.49 -4.26
C TYR A 222 -20.50 17.43 -4.97
N LYS A 223 -20.53 17.47 -6.31
CA LYS A 223 -21.14 16.38 -7.10
C LYS A 223 -20.20 15.19 -7.23
N CYS A 224 -18.90 15.44 -7.09
CA CYS A 224 -17.86 14.46 -7.29
C CYS A 224 -16.72 14.67 -6.28
N ILE A 225 -16.24 13.57 -5.71
CA ILE A 225 -15.02 13.54 -4.89
C ILE A 225 -14.02 12.61 -5.57
N VAL A 226 -12.80 13.08 -5.74
CA VAL A 226 -11.69 12.32 -6.35
C VAL A 226 -10.62 12.10 -5.30
N LEU A 227 -10.34 10.83 -5.01
CA LEU A 227 -9.45 10.38 -3.94
C LEU A 227 -8.11 9.97 -4.56
N TRP A 228 -7.02 10.62 -4.16
CA TRP A 228 -5.67 10.35 -4.64
C TRP A 228 -4.87 9.63 -3.55
N PHE A 229 -4.88 8.30 -3.61
CA PHE A 229 -4.31 7.43 -2.58
C PHE A 229 -3.46 6.34 -3.22
N GLY A 230 -2.25 6.16 -2.71
CA GLY A 230 -1.31 5.16 -3.17
C GLY A 230 -1.76 3.71 -2.91
N GLU A 231 -1.02 2.76 -3.48
CA GLU A 231 -1.28 1.32 -3.34
C GLU A 231 -0.81 0.69 -2.02
N ASP A 232 -0.05 1.43 -1.21
CA ASP A 232 0.47 0.95 0.08
C ASP A 232 -0.60 0.92 1.17
N MET A 233 -0.30 0.17 2.24
CA MET A 233 -1.19 0.00 3.39
C MET A 233 -1.57 1.32 4.06
N PHE A 234 -0.61 2.23 4.23
CA PHE A 234 -0.85 3.51 4.88
C PHE A 234 -1.90 4.33 4.13
N CYS A 235 -1.72 4.50 2.81
CA CYS A 235 -2.66 5.17 1.93
C CYS A 235 -4.04 4.52 1.99
N GLN A 236 -4.12 3.19 1.93
CA GLN A 236 -5.41 2.49 1.91
C GLN A 236 -6.17 2.56 3.24
N MET A 237 -5.49 2.60 4.39
CA MET A 237 -6.16 2.82 5.69
C MET A 237 -6.70 4.25 5.80
N ASN A 238 -5.99 5.24 5.28
CA ASN A 238 -6.48 6.60 5.21
C ASN A 238 -7.67 6.73 4.24
N LEU A 239 -7.62 6.06 3.09
CA LEU A 239 -8.72 5.98 2.13
C LEU A 239 -9.98 5.41 2.80
N LEU A 240 -9.86 4.31 3.55
CA LEU A 240 -10.97 3.69 4.26
C LEU A 240 -11.63 4.66 5.25
N THR A 241 -10.86 5.50 5.94
CA THR A 241 -11.38 6.53 6.85
C THR A 241 -12.19 7.59 6.13
N ILE A 242 -11.73 8.08 4.98
CA ILE A 242 -12.49 9.05 4.18
C ILE A 242 -13.79 8.41 3.66
N LEU A 243 -13.73 7.20 3.12
CA LEU A 243 -14.93 6.51 2.63
C LEU A 243 -15.95 6.24 3.74
N SER A 244 -15.50 5.86 4.93
CA SER A 244 -16.34 5.74 6.12
C SER A 244 -17.02 7.05 6.48
N HIS A 245 -16.28 8.18 6.46
CA HIS A 245 -16.86 9.50 6.71
C HIS A 245 -17.90 9.89 5.66
N LEU A 246 -17.64 9.64 4.37
CA LEU A 246 -18.60 9.93 3.29
C LEU A 246 -19.91 9.16 3.46
N GLU A 247 -19.87 7.91 3.91
CA GLU A 247 -21.07 7.16 4.24
C GLU A 247 -21.78 7.71 5.49
N GLN A 248 -21.03 8.05 6.55
CA GLN A 248 -21.58 8.61 7.78
C GLN A 248 -22.24 9.98 7.58
N SER A 249 -21.76 10.76 6.62
CA SER A 249 -22.34 12.05 6.23
C SER A 249 -23.44 11.94 5.16
N ALA A 250 -23.79 10.72 4.72
CA ALA A 250 -24.75 10.46 3.66
C ALA A 250 -24.42 11.19 2.35
N TYR A 251 -23.15 11.16 1.93
CA TYR A 251 -22.73 11.74 0.66
C TYR A 251 -23.33 10.96 -0.52
N GLU A 252 -24.07 11.66 -1.39
CA GLU A 252 -24.80 11.08 -2.54
C GLU A 252 -24.08 11.28 -3.88
N GLY A 253 -22.98 12.03 -3.89
CA GLY A 253 -22.23 12.29 -5.12
C GLY A 253 -21.36 11.10 -5.56
N LYS A 254 -20.69 11.27 -6.70
CA LYS A 254 -19.76 10.25 -7.20
C LYS A 254 -18.44 10.27 -6.45
N VAL A 255 -17.82 9.10 -6.33
CA VAL A 255 -16.50 8.95 -5.72
C VAL A 255 -15.59 8.22 -6.71
N TYR A 256 -14.45 8.82 -7.05
CA TYR A 256 -13.42 8.20 -7.88
C TYR A 256 -12.15 7.98 -7.06
N LEU A 257 -11.48 6.86 -7.28
CA LEU A 257 -10.15 6.58 -6.74
C LEU A 257 -9.12 6.63 -7.86
N ASN A 258 -8.13 7.51 -7.71
CA ASN A 258 -6.90 7.51 -8.47
C ASN A 258 -5.84 6.78 -7.66
N SER A 259 -5.63 5.49 -7.95
CA SER A 259 -4.64 4.64 -7.30
C SER A 259 -3.33 4.62 -8.10
N PHE A 260 -2.19 4.70 -7.41
CA PHE A 260 -0.87 4.74 -8.04
C PHE A 260 0.22 4.21 -7.11
N ARG A 261 1.37 3.84 -7.70
CA ARG A 261 2.62 3.60 -6.96
C ARG A 261 3.45 4.88 -6.96
N GLU A 262 3.97 5.32 -5.81
CA GLU A 262 4.63 6.63 -5.70
C GLU A 262 5.84 6.83 -6.64
N ASP A 263 6.62 5.77 -6.86
CA ASP A 263 7.88 5.75 -7.62
C ASP A 263 7.71 5.68 -9.14
N GLU A 264 6.64 5.05 -9.63
CA GLU A 264 6.31 5.01 -11.06
C GLU A 264 5.22 6.01 -11.46
N PHE A 265 4.38 6.42 -10.49
CA PHE A 265 3.22 7.28 -10.62
C PHE A 265 2.41 7.03 -11.90
N LYS A 266 1.92 5.80 -12.05
CA LYS A 266 0.93 5.44 -13.07
C LYS A 266 -0.45 5.41 -12.41
N VAL A 267 -1.39 6.20 -12.92
CA VAL A 267 -2.70 6.34 -12.28
C VAL A 267 -3.67 5.31 -12.87
N ASN A 268 -4.19 4.45 -12.01
CA ASN A 268 -5.35 3.62 -12.29
C ASN A 268 -6.59 4.23 -11.63
N GLN A 269 -7.53 4.69 -12.46
CA GLN A 269 -8.76 5.32 -12.00
C GLN A 269 -9.92 4.33 -12.00
N ILE A 270 -10.66 4.28 -10.91
CA ILE A 270 -11.93 3.55 -10.80
C ILE A 270 -13.00 4.40 -10.11
N GLU A 271 -14.27 4.15 -10.42
CA GLU A 271 -15.40 4.65 -9.63
C GLU A 271 -15.60 3.72 -8.43
N LEU A 272 -15.84 4.31 -7.25
CA LEU A 272 -16.12 3.58 -6.01
C LEU A 272 -17.60 3.75 -5.66
N GLU A 273 -18.26 2.63 -5.40
CA GLU A 273 -19.64 2.61 -4.89
C GLU A 273 -19.61 2.59 -3.35
N LEU A 274 -20.26 3.58 -2.72
CA LEU A 274 -20.46 3.61 -1.28
C LEU A 274 -21.55 2.61 -0.86
N GLY A 275 -21.42 2.01 0.32
CA GLY A 275 -22.46 1.20 0.94
C GLY A 275 -22.03 0.32 2.13
N ASN A 276 -20.74 0.11 2.37
CA ASN A 276 -20.25 -0.75 3.46
C ASN A 276 -18.98 -0.23 4.16
N TYR A 277 -18.40 0.89 3.73
CA TYR A 277 -17.13 1.40 4.22
C TYR A 277 -17.17 1.82 5.69
N SER A 278 -18.30 2.28 6.23
CA SER A 278 -18.44 2.56 7.66
C SER A 278 -18.38 1.27 8.50
N SER A 279 -18.99 0.18 8.03
CA SER A 279 -18.90 -1.14 8.67
C SER A 279 -17.48 -1.70 8.56
N ILE A 280 -16.89 -1.65 7.37
CA ILE A 280 -15.50 -2.11 7.13
C ILE A 280 -14.51 -1.32 8.00
N TYR A 281 -14.67 0.00 8.09
CA TYR A 281 -13.85 0.86 8.95
C TYR A 281 -13.94 0.43 10.42
N ASN A 282 -15.14 0.18 10.92
CA ASN A 282 -15.32 -0.26 12.31
C ASN A 282 -14.69 -1.66 12.52
N GLU A 283 -14.90 -2.60 11.60
CA GLU A 283 -14.28 -3.93 11.67
C GLU A 283 -12.74 -3.84 11.66
N VAL A 284 -12.17 -3.08 10.73
CA VAL A 284 -10.73 -3.03 10.47
C VAL A 284 -10.00 -2.08 11.40
N LEU A 285 -10.34 -0.79 11.40
CA LEU A 285 -9.56 0.26 12.07
C LEU A 285 -9.92 0.45 13.55
N VAL A 286 -11.13 0.07 13.96
CA VAL A 286 -11.55 0.17 15.37
C VAL A 286 -11.37 -1.17 16.08
N ASN A 287 -11.83 -2.26 15.46
CA ASN A 287 -11.83 -3.59 16.08
C ASN A 287 -10.66 -4.49 15.68
N HIS A 288 -9.82 -4.09 14.71
CA HIS A 288 -8.69 -4.87 14.21
C HIS A 288 -9.08 -6.29 13.74
N LYS A 289 -10.19 -6.38 13.01
CA LYS A 289 -10.72 -7.61 12.42
C LYS A 289 -10.75 -7.52 10.91
N LYS A 290 -10.53 -8.66 10.26
CA LYS A 290 -10.69 -8.78 8.82
C LYS A 290 -12.17 -8.63 8.47
N THR A 291 -12.45 -7.87 7.42
CA THR A 291 -13.81 -7.69 6.92
C THR A 291 -14.26 -8.87 6.06
N SER A 292 -15.56 -9.15 6.09
CA SER A 292 -16.22 -10.08 5.16
C SER A 292 -16.82 -9.38 3.94
N HIS A 293 -16.90 -8.05 3.96
CA HIS A 293 -17.45 -7.23 2.87
C HIS A 293 -16.48 -7.22 1.68
N LYS A 294 -17.04 -7.03 0.47
CA LYS A 294 -16.24 -6.88 -0.74
C LYS A 294 -15.57 -5.50 -0.73
N VAL A 295 -14.26 -5.49 -0.98
CA VAL A 295 -13.45 -4.27 -1.12
C VAL A 295 -12.59 -4.34 -2.38
N PRO A 296 -12.09 -3.20 -2.90
CA PRO A 296 -11.10 -3.21 -3.97
C PRO A 296 -9.88 -4.07 -3.61
N PRO A 297 -9.25 -4.76 -4.58
CA PRO A 297 -8.12 -5.67 -4.34
C PRO A 297 -6.95 -5.01 -3.60
N VAL A 298 -6.61 -3.78 -3.99
CA VAL A 298 -5.57 -2.99 -3.32
C VAL A 298 -5.88 -2.76 -1.84
N MET A 299 -7.14 -2.49 -1.49
CA MET A 299 -7.58 -2.34 -0.11
C MET A 299 -7.61 -3.68 0.63
N TYR A 300 -8.04 -4.77 -0.02
CA TYR A 300 -7.98 -6.12 0.55
C TYR A 300 -6.54 -6.47 0.98
N GLN A 301 -5.57 -6.24 0.10
CA GLN A 301 -4.15 -6.47 0.37
C GLN A 301 -3.63 -5.60 1.51
N ALA A 302 -4.02 -4.32 1.54
CA ALA A 302 -3.66 -3.39 2.59
C ALA A 302 -4.25 -3.78 3.95
N ILE A 303 -5.51 -4.24 4.02
CA ILE A 303 -6.13 -4.71 5.26
C ILE A 303 -5.36 -5.91 5.81
N ASP A 304 -5.00 -6.88 4.97
CA ASP A 304 -4.21 -8.03 5.40
C ASP A 304 -2.84 -7.61 5.95
N LEU A 305 -2.18 -6.65 5.28
CA LEU A 305 -0.89 -6.12 5.73
C LEU A 305 -1.03 -5.31 7.04
N PHE A 306 -2.11 -4.53 7.19
CA PHE A 306 -2.38 -3.76 8.41
C PHE A 306 -2.56 -4.68 9.62
N LEU A 307 -3.40 -5.71 9.48
CA LEU A 307 -3.63 -6.68 10.54
C LEU A 307 -2.36 -7.49 10.87
N GLU A 308 -1.54 -7.83 9.86
CA GLU A 308 -0.21 -8.41 10.09
C GLU A 308 0.69 -7.47 10.89
N MET A 309 0.74 -6.19 10.54
CA MET A 309 1.59 -5.18 11.20
C MET A 309 1.22 -4.92 12.67
N LEU A 310 -0.02 -5.25 13.08
CA LEU A 310 -0.44 -5.18 14.49
C LEU A 310 0.11 -6.33 15.33
N THR A 311 0.57 -7.44 14.75
CA THR A 311 1.14 -8.55 15.51
C THR A 311 2.54 -8.22 16.02
N GLU A 312 2.91 -8.78 17.18
CA GLU A 312 4.24 -8.54 17.77
C GLU A 312 5.39 -9.16 16.95
N ASP A 313 5.10 -10.10 16.07
CA ASP A 313 6.06 -10.89 15.31
C ASP A 313 6.01 -10.63 13.80
N ASN A 314 5.47 -9.49 13.36
CA ASN A 314 5.39 -9.17 11.94
C ASN A 314 6.78 -9.08 11.25
N ALA A 315 6.78 -9.11 9.92
CA ALA A 315 8.01 -9.17 9.12
C ALA A 315 8.97 -8.00 9.38
N VAL A 316 8.46 -6.78 9.59
CA VAL A 316 9.25 -5.59 9.91
C VAL A 316 9.91 -5.73 11.28
N MET A 317 9.15 -6.14 12.29
CA MET A 317 9.65 -6.31 13.66
C MET A 317 10.72 -7.41 13.72
N LYS A 318 10.52 -8.51 13.00
CA LYS A 318 11.52 -9.59 12.83
C LYS A 318 12.77 -9.07 12.12
N PHE A 319 12.64 -8.25 11.09
CA PHE A 319 13.77 -7.66 10.38
C PHE A 319 14.59 -6.74 11.28
N ILE A 320 13.96 -5.78 11.95
CA ILE A 320 14.65 -4.87 12.88
C ILE A 320 15.34 -5.66 13.99
N SER A 321 14.67 -6.68 14.55
CA SER A 321 15.22 -7.49 15.64
C SER A 321 16.45 -8.32 15.24
N LYS A 322 16.55 -8.72 13.97
CA LYS A 322 17.70 -9.47 13.44
C LYS A 322 18.88 -8.59 13.02
N ASN A 323 18.67 -7.28 12.88
CA ASN A 323 19.66 -6.31 12.39
C ASN A 323 19.87 -5.17 13.41
N LYS A 324 19.87 -5.49 14.71
CA LYS A 324 19.95 -4.50 15.80
C LYS A 324 21.28 -3.75 15.85
N ASP A 325 22.32 -4.37 15.31
CA ASP A 325 23.69 -3.87 15.15
C ASP A 325 23.77 -2.71 14.16
N LEU A 326 22.84 -2.62 13.21
CA LEU A 326 22.78 -1.52 12.26
C LEU A 326 22.37 -0.20 12.94
N SER A 327 22.91 0.89 12.42
CA SER A 327 22.47 2.23 12.80
C SER A 327 20.99 2.44 12.40
N THR A 328 20.31 3.36 13.07
CA THR A 328 18.91 3.70 12.75
C THR A 328 18.77 4.15 11.30
N ARG A 329 19.75 4.90 10.77
CA ARG A 329 19.75 5.36 9.37
C ARG A 329 19.85 4.19 8.38
N GLU A 330 20.73 3.23 8.63
CA GLU A 330 20.85 2.04 7.78
C GLU A 330 19.60 1.15 7.82
N LEU A 331 18.98 1.03 8.99
CA LEU A 331 17.70 0.33 9.14
C LEU A 331 16.60 1.02 8.34
N LEU A 332 16.47 2.34 8.42
CA LEU A 332 15.47 3.09 7.66
C LEU A 332 15.61 2.87 6.15
N ILE A 333 16.82 3.04 5.60
CA ILE A 333 17.08 2.80 4.18
C ILE A 333 16.65 1.39 3.77
N LYS A 334 16.99 0.36 4.57
CA LYS A 334 16.61 -1.02 4.29
C LYS A 334 15.10 -1.26 4.43
N LEU A 335 14.44 -0.61 5.40
CA LEU A 335 13.01 -0.77 5.65
C LEU A 335 12.16 -0.21 4.51
N PHE A 336 12.44 1.01 4.06
CA PHE A 336 11.76 1.59 2.88
C PHE A 336 11.93 0.74 1.64
N TYR A 337 13.13 0.19 1.49
CA TYR A 337 13.49 -0.60 0.33
C TYR A 337 12.82 -2.00 0.33
N LEU A 338 12.77 -2.67 1.49
CA LEU A 338 12.26 -4.04 1.61
C LEU A 338 10.76 -4.12 1.82
N PHE A 339 10.16 -3.09 2.42
CA PHE A 339 8.74 -3.05 2.77
C PHE A 339 8.02 -1.84 2.16
N PRO A 340 8.17 -1.58 0.85
CA PRO A 340 7.60 -0.38 0.21
C PRO A 340 6.07 -0.36 0.27
N THR A 341 5.44 -1.53 0.39
CA THR A 341 3.98 -1.69 0.45
C THR A 341 3.36 -1.28 1.79
N ILE A 342 4.17 -1.00 2.81
CA ILE A 342 3.68 -0.56 4.13
C ILE A 342 3.31 0.93 4.10
N GLY A 343 4.08 1.76 3.39
CA GLY A 343 3.84 3.21 3.33
C GLY A 343 4.13 3.97 4.63
N TYR A 344 4.87 3.37 5.57
CA TYR A 344 5.32 4.09 6.76
C TYR A 344 6.38 5.12 6.40
N GLY A 345 6.34 6.28 7.06
CA GLY A 345 7.39 7.29 7.01
C GLY A 345 8.49 7.05 8.05
N ASP A 346 9.48 7.96 8.06
CA ASP A 346 10.62 7.90 8.97
C ASP A 346 10.18 7.80 10.43
N THR A 347 9.22 8.63 10.85
CA THR A 347 8.75 8.69 12.23
C THR A 347 8.20 7.35 12.71
N GLN A 348 7.33 6.71 11.92
CA GLN A 348 6.72 5.43 12.30
C GLN A 348 7.78 4.31 12.38
N TYR A 349 8.71 4.25 11.42
CA TYR A 349 9.79 3.28 11.49
C TYR A 349 10.75 3.55 12.66
N ILE A 350 11.07 4.80 12.96
CA ILE A 350 11.91 5.18 14.12
C ILE A 350 11.24 4.73 15.42
N GLU A 351 9.93 4.91 15.57
CA GLU A 351 9.19 4.45 16.75
C GLU A 351 9.27 2.93 16.91
N LEU A 352 9.09 2.16 15.83
CA LEU A 352 9.25 0.71 15.85
C LEU A 352 10.69 0.28 16.20
N ILE A 353 11.69 0.94 15.61
CA ILE A 353 13.12 0.68 15.90
C ILE A 353 13.40 0.95 17.38
N ASN A 354 12.94 2.07 17.91
CA ASN A 354 13.13 2.45 19.31
C ASN A 354 12.43 1.47 20.26
N LYS A 355 11.21 1.05 19.94
CA LYS A 355 10.46 0.05 20.70
C LYS A 355 11.22 -1.28 20.80
N ILE A 356 11.81 -1.75 19.69
CA ILE A 356 12.61 -2.99 19.67
C ILE A 356 13.94 -2.84 20.40
N LYS A 357 14.67 -1.73 20.17
CA LYS A 357 15.95 -1.49 20.84
C LYS A 357 15.78 -1.36 22.36
N LYS A 358 14.71 -0.70 22.84
CA LYS A 358 14.37 -0.62 24.28
C LYS A 358 14.03 -1.96 24.92
N LYS A 359 13.30 -2.85 24.22
CA LYS A 359 13.03 -4.24 24.71
C LYS A 359 14.32 -5.08 24.87
N ALA A 360 15.44 -4.68 24.24
CA ALA A 360 16.69 -5.44 24.24
C ALA A 360 17.71 -5.01 25.31
N THR A 361 17.55 -3.82 25.92
CA THR A 361 18.33 -3.40 27.08
C THR A 361 17.83 -4.13 28.33
N PRO A 362 18.66 -4.93 29.04
CA PRO A 362 18.28 -5.46 30.34
C PRO A 362 17.93 -4.31 31.28
N LYS A 363 16.87 -4.46 32.07
CA LYS A 363 16.71 -3.63 33.27
C LYS A 363 17.91 -3.93 34.16
N ILE A 364 18.79 -2.95 34.34
CA ILE A 364 19.90 -2.98 35.29
C ILE A 364 19.33 -3.01 36.70
#